data_AF-A0A418N4L5-F1
#
_entry.id   AF-A0A418N4L5-F1
#
_cell.length_a   1.000
_cell.length_b   1.000
_cell.length_c   1.000
_cell.angle_alpha   90.00
_cell.angle_beta   90.00
_cell.angle_gamma   90.00
#
_symmetry.space_group_name_H-M   'P 1'
#
loop_
_entity.id
_entity.type
_entity.pdbx_description
1 polymer ?
#
loop_
_entity_poly.entity_id
_entity_poly.type
_entity_poly.pdbx_seq_one_letter_code
_entity_poly.pdbx_strand_id
1 'polypeptide(L)'
;MLAKVKEVWLKNPTMVLVSVAVFLVVLMFVWGWIKKGISYAVDSVKGVASTLSSDEAKSISATIFAEVNSIMTDEDKIVELIRDLTLSDYYKVQAAFGIHPYSSTFDNFDSLTGTDSNLTQVLNQTLSSNDKEKIKNSAPWLPIS
;
A
#
# COMPACT_ATOMS: atom_id res chain seq x y z
N MET A 1 -34.03 20.47 -10.97
CA MET A 1 -32.86 20.76 -10.10
C MET A 1 -31.95 21.82 -10.68
N LEU A 2 -31.58 21.75 -11.97
CA LEU A 2 -30.67 22.70 -12.63
C LEU A 2 -31.08 24.19 -12.54
N ALA A 3 -32.38 24.52 -12.64
CA ALA A 3 -32.86 25.90 -12.54
C ALA A 3 -32.62 26.52 -11.15
N LYS A 4 -32.78 25.74 -10.07
CA LYS A 4 -32.51 26.19 -8.69
C LYS A 4 -31.01 26.37 -8.45
N VAL A 5 -30.17 25.49 -9.01
CA VAL A 5 -28.70 25.61 -8.93
C VAL A 5 -28.23 26.89 -9.64
N LYS A 6 -28.81 27.22 -10.80
CA LYS A 6 -28.50 28.45 -11.55
C LYS A 6 -28.85 29.71 -10.76
N GLU A 7 -29.99 29.72 -10.07
CA GLU A 7 -30.43 30.84 -9.24
C GLU A 7 -29.55 31.03 -7.98
N VAL A 8 -29.15 29.93 -7.33
CA VAL A 8 -28.24 29.95 -6.17
C VAL A 8 -26.81 30.36 -6.58
N TRP A 9 -26.33 29.92 -7.76
CA TRP A 9 -25.03 30.32 -8.28
C TRP A 9 -24.96 31.82 -8.59
N LEU A 10 -26.04 32.42 -9.10
CA LEU A 10 -26.12 33.86 -9.34
C LEU A 10 -26.21 34.67 -8.04
N LYS A 11 -26.85 34.13 -6.99
CA LYS A 11 -27.00 34.82 -5.69
C LYS A 11 -25.76 34.68 -4.79
N ASN A 12 -25.13 33.50 -4.75
CA ASN A 12 -24.00 33.19 -3.87
C ASN A 12 -23.04 32.18 -4.55
N PRO A 13 -22.26 32.60 -5.56
CA PRO A 13 -21.38 31.70 -6.31
C PRO A 13 -20.28 31.07 -5.44
N THR A 14 -19.82 31.78 -4.42
CA THR A 14 -18.82 31.30 -3.45
C THR A 14 -19.33 30.10 -2.66
N MET A 15 -20.58 30.12 -2.18
CA MET A 15 -21.18 28.99 -1.45
C MET A 15 -21.32 27.74 -2.32
N VAL A 16 -21.65 27.91 -3.60
CA VAL A 16 -21.71 26.79 -4.56
C VAL A 16 -20.32 26.20 -4.78
N LEU A 17 -19.31 27.04 -5.00
CA LEU A 17 -17.91 26.60 -5.16
C LEU A 17 -17.39 25.88 -3.91
N VAL A 18 -17.64 26.40 -2.72
CA VAL A 18 -17.26 25.74 -1.46
C VAL A 18 -17.96 24.39 -1.31
N SER A 19 -19.26 24.31 -1.63
CA SER A 19 -20.00 23.06 -1.54
C SER A 19 -19.47 21.99 -2.51
N VAL A 20 -19.11 22.39 -3.73
CA VAL A 20 -18.47 21.49 -4.71
C VAL A 20 -17.08 21.05 -4.22
N ALA A 21 -16.28 21.98 -3.69
CA ALA A 21 -14.96 21.65 -3.15
C ALA A 21 -15.05 20.64 -2.00
N VAL A 22 -15.96 20.85 -1.04
CA VAL A 22 -16.20 19.91 0.07
C VAL A 22 -16.66 18.55 -0.47
N PHE A 23 -17.56 18.53 -1.44
CA PHE A 23 -18.02 17.28 -2.05
C PHE A 23 -16.88 16.51 -2.74
N LEU A 24 -16.01 17.19 -3.47
CA LEU A 24 -14.83 16.58 -4.09
C LEU A 24 -13.87 16.01 -3.04
N VAL A 25 -13.62 16.74 -1.95
CA VAL A 25 -12.79 16.26 -0.84
C VAL A 25 -13.37 14.98 -0.24
N VAL A 26 -14.68 14.94 0.03
CA VAL A 26 -15.35 13.73 0.55
C VAL A 26 -15.23 12.56 -0.43
N LEU A 27 -15.44 12.80 -1.73
CA LEU A 27 -15.28 11.76 -2.76
C LEU A 27 -13.85 11.22 -2.79
N MET A 28 -12.84 12.08 -2.66
CA MET A 28 -11.44 11.64 -2.61
C MET A 28 -11.18 10.72 -1.41
N PHE A 29 -11.70 11.07 -0.22
CA PHE A 29 -11.59 10.22 0.95
C PHE A 29 -12.27 8.86 0.73
N VAL A 30 -13.52 8.84 0.25
CA VAL A 30 -14.26 7.59 -0.01
C VAL A 30 -13.53 6.72 -1.04
N TRP A 31 -12.99 7.32 -2.09
CA TRP A 31 -12.26 6.59 -3.14
C TRP A 31 -10.97 5.94 -2.60
N GLY A 32 -10.27 6.60 -1.69
CA GLY A 32 -9.10 6.05 -1.01
C GLY A 32 -9.44 4.78 -0.21
N TRP A 33 -10.55 4.81 0.54
CA TRP A 33 -11.00 3.65 1.33
C TRP A 33 -11.39 2.46 0.44
N ILE A 34 -12.10 2.74 -0.67
CA ILE A 34 -12.48 1.71 -1.65
C ILE A 34 -11.24 1.06 -2.27
N LYS A 35 -10.24 1.85 -2.69
CA LYS A 35 -9.00 1.31 -3.26
C LYS A 35 -8.27 0.37 -2.30
N LYS A 36 -8.17 0.73 -1.02
CA LYS A 36 -7.54 -0.11 0.02
C LYS A 36 -8.29 -1.43 0.19
N GLY A 37 -9.62 -1.38 0.24
CA GLY A 37 -10.46 -2.59 0.33
C GLY A 37 -10.32 -3.51 -0.89
N ILE A 38 -10.30 -2.95 -2.10
CA ILE A 38 -10.12 -3.73 -3.34
C ILE A 38 -8.73 -4.39 -3.38
N SER A 39 -7.67 -3.66 -3.05
CA SER A 39 -6.32 -4.24 -3.02
C SER A 39 -6.23 -5.40 -2.04
N TYR A 40 -6.74 -5.22 -0.82
CA TYR A 40 -6.80 -6.29 0.19
C TYR A 40 -7.54 -7.53 -0.35
N ALA A 41 -8.71 -7.34 -0.97
CA ALA A 41 -9.49 -8.44 -1.52
C ALA A 41 -8.75 -9.17 -2.65
N VAL A 42 -8.15 -8.43 -3.59
CA VAL A 42 -7.38 -9.00 -4.72
C VAL A 42 -6.19 -9.80 -4.20
N ASP A 43 -5.41 -9.24 -3.28
CA ASP A 43 -4.23 -9.90 -2.74
C ASP A 43 -4.61 -11.10 -1.88
N SER A 44 -5.69 -11.01 -1.10
CA SER A 44 -6.24 -12.15 -0.35
C SER A 44 -6.66 -13.30 -1.27
N VAL A 45 -7.31 -12.99 -2.40
CA VAL A 45 -7.70 -14.00 -3.40
C VAL A 45 -6.47 -14.68 -4.00
N LYS A 46 -5.43 -13.91 -4.33
CA LYS A 46 -4.16 -14.47 -4.83
C LYS A 46 -3.43 -15.31 -3.78
N GLY A 47 -3.62 -15.00 -2.49
CA GLY A 47 -3.05 -15.73 -1.36
C GLY A 47 -3.86 -16.93 -0.88
N VAL A 48 -4.97 -17.31 -1.53
CA VAL A 48 -5.84 -18.42 -1.07
C VAL A 48 -5.09 -19.76 -1.00
N ALA A 49 -4.16 -20.00 -1.91
CA ALA A 49 -3.35 -21.23 -1.95
C ALA A 49 -2.11 -21.19 -1.04
N SER A 50 -2.00 -20.18 -0.18
CA SER A 50 -0.89 -20.04 0.76
C SER A 50 -0.91 -21.14 1.82
N THR A 51 0.29 -21.59 2.18
CA THR A 51 0.52 -22.54 3.28
C THR A 51 0.64 -21.86 4.65
N LEU A 52 0.94 -20.56 4.67
CA LEU A 52 0.99 -19.76 5.89
C LEU A 52 -0.38 -19.62 6.55
N SER A 53 -0.42 -19.62 7.87
CA SER A 53 -1.57 -19.16 8.65
C SER A 53 -1.74 -17.63 8.53
N SER A 54 -2.90 -17.11 8.94
CA SER A 54 -3.12 -15.66 8.98
C SER A 54 -2.18 -14.96 9.96
N ASP A 55 -1.79 -15.63 11.05
CA ASP A 55 -0.97 -15.04 12.09
C ASP A 55 0.51 -15.02 11.68
N GLU A 56 0.99 -16.05 10.99
CA GLU A 56 2.33 -16.04 10.38
C GLU A 56 2.44 -14.94 9.34
N ALA A 57 1.45 -14.80 8.44
CA ALA A 57 1.45 -13.75 7.44
C ALA A 57 1.48 -12.34 8.06
N LYS A 58 0.72 -12.13 9.15
CA LYS A 58 0.74 -10.87 9.93
C LYS A 58 2.06 -10.66 10.65
N SER A 59 2.66 -11.72 11.18
CA SER A 59 3.96 -11.65 11.86
C SER A 59 5.07 -11.22 10.90
N ILE A 60 5.10 -11.83 9.71
CA ILE A 60 6.04 -11.47 8.65
C ILE A 60 5.80 -10.02 8.20
N SER A 61 4.56 -9.63 7.93
CA SER A 61 4.25 -8.27 7.48
C SER A 61 4.61 -7.21 8.53
N ALA A 62 4.34 -7.47 9.81
CA ALA A 62 4.69 -6.59 10.91
C ALA A 62 6.21 -6.48 11.09
N THR A 63 6.94 -7.59 10.90
CA THR A 63 8.41 -7.58 10.96
C THR A 63 8.98 -6.73 9.83
N ILE A 64 8.52 -6.92 8.59
CA ILE A 64 8.96 -6.10 7.45
C ILE A 64 8.64 -4.62 7.69
N PHE A 65 7.44 -4.30 8.18
CA PHE A 65 7.07 -2.92 8.52
C PHE A 65 8.02 -2.32 9.55
N ALA A 66 8.39 -3.08 10.59
CA ALA A 66 9.30 -2.63 11.63
C ALA A 66 10.72 -2.40 11.09
N GLU A 67 11.23 -3.28 10.22
CA GLU A 67 12.56 -3.13 9.62
C GLU A 67 12.62 -1.90 8.71
N VAL A 68 11.61 -1.69 7.86
CA VAL A 68 11.54 -0.52 6.98
C VAL A 68 11.39 0.78 7.78
N ASN A 69 10.68 0.75 8.92
CA ASN A 69 10.50 1.94 9.75
C ASN A 69 11.66 2.19 10.73
N SER A 70 12.70 1.35 10.70
CA SER A 70 13.86 1.48 11.58
C SER A 70 14.81 2.58 11.10
N ILE A 71 15.69 3.07 11.97
CA ILE A 71 16.69 4.11 11.60
C ILE A 71 17.71 3.54 10.59
N MET A 72 17.92 2.23 10.58
CA MET A 72 18.78 1.51 9.64
C MET A 72 18.09 0.21 9.26
N THR A 73 17.50 0.19 8.08
CA THR A 73 16.82 -0.99 7.52
C THR A 73 17.78 -2.18 7.42
N ASP A 74 17.44 -3.29 8.10
CA ASP A 74 18.13 -4.57 7.92
C ASP A 74 17.55 -5.29 6.70
N GLU A 75 18.09 -4.97 5.52
CA GLU A 75 17.65 -5.55 4.25
C GLU A 75 17.89 -7.06 4.18
N ASP A 76 18.95 -7.58 4.80
CA ASP A 76 19.26 -9.02 4.81
C ASP A 76 18.17 -9.81 5.55
N LYS A 77 17.66 -9.27 6.66
CA LYS A 77 16.53 -9.86 7.38
C LYS A 77 15.24 -9.84 6.55
N ILE A 78 14.99 -8.77 5.80
CA ILE A 78 13.85 -8.69 4.87
C ILE A 78 13.99 -9.76 3.78
N VAL A 79 15.19 -9.92 3.20
CA VAL A 79 15.46 -10.96 2.19
C VAL A 79 15.21 -12.35 2.76
N GLU A 80 15.68 -12.64 3.98
CA GLU A 80 15.47 -13.95 4.63
C GLU A 80 13.99 -14.29 4.81
N LEU A 81 13.16 -13.32 5.20
CA LEU A 81 11.73 -13.50 5.40
C LEU A 81 10.96 -13.78 4.10
N ILE A 82 11.48 -13.32 2.96
CA ILE A 82 10.72 -13.29 1.69
C ILE A 82 11.22 -14.34 0.70
N ARG A 83 12.52 -14.65 0.68
CA ARG A 83 13.14 -15.49 -0.35
C ARG A 83 12.59 -16.92 -0.42
N ASP A 84 12.09 -17.44 0.69
CA ASP A 84 11.60 -18.82 0.80
C ASP A 84 10.07 -18.90 0.63
N LEU A 85 9.40 -17.76 0.42
CA LEU A 85 7.95 -17.70 0.24
C LEU A 85 7.54 -18.16 -1.17
N THR A 86 6.50 -18.99 -1.22
CA THR A 86 5.79 -19.20 -2.49
C THR A 86 5.08 -17.91 -2.92
N LEU A 87 4.74 -17.82 -4.21
CA LEU A 87 3.98 -16.66 -4.71
C LEU A 87 2.67 -16.42 -3.94
N SER A 88 1.97 -17.49 -3.57
CA SER A 88 0.73 -17.41 -2.80
C SER A 88 0.99 -16.93 -1.36
N ASP A 89 2.05 -17.42 -0.72
CA ASP A 89 2.43 -16.96 0.62
C ASP A 89 2.80 -15.48 0.62
N TYR A 90 3.55 -15.04 -0.39
CA TYR A 90 3.87 -13.64 -0.59
C TYR A 90 2.61 -12.76 -0.71
N TYR A 91 1.63 -13.17 -1.53
CA TYR A 91 0.38 -12.41 -1.65
C TYR A 91 -0.43 -12.37 -0.35
N LYS A 92 -0.37 -13.43 0.46
CA LYS A 92 -1.00 -13.44 1.78
C LYS A 92 -0.31 -12.49 2.75
N VAL A 93 1.03 -12.44 2.74
CA VAL A 93 1.82 -11.44 3.49
C VAL A 93 1.52 -10.02 2.99
N GLN A 94 1.45 -9.81 1.68
CA GLN A 94 1.09 -8.52 1.08
C GLN A 94 -0.32 -8.09 1.49
N ALA A 95 -1.30 -9.00 1.50
CA ALA A 95 -2.65 -8.71 1.97
C ALA A 95 -2.66 -8.34 3.47
N ALA A 96 -1.87 -9.04 4.29
CA ALA A 96 -1.72 -8.74 5.71
C ALA A 96 -0.96 -7.42 5.97
N PHE A 97 -0.03 -7.04 5.09
CA PHE A 97 0.65 -5.76 5.11
C PHE A 97 -0.31 -4.63 4.74
N GLY A 98 -1.12 -4.79 3.69
CA GLY A 98 -2.07 -3.78 3.27
C GLY A 98 -1.42 -2.60 2.52
N ILE A 99 -2.04 -1.42 2.60
CA ILE A 99 -1.57 -0.21 1.93
C ILE A 99 -1.21 0.84 2.97
N HIS A 100 0.06 1.26 2.95
CA HIS A 100 0.60 2.26 3.84
C HIS A 100 1.12 3.48 3.07
N PRO A 101 0.93 4.70 3.60
CA PRO A 101 1.61 5.87 3.08
C PRO A 101 3.12 5.71 3.30
N TYR A 102 3.90 5.66 2.22
CA TYR A 102 5.35 5.43 2.28
C TYR A 102 6.08 6.52 1.49
N SER A 103 7.16 7.04 2.07
CA SER A 103 8.01 8.07 1.48
C SER A 103 9.34 7.47 1.08
N SER A 104 9.53 7.25 -0.22
CA SER A 104 10.80 6.73 -0.77
C SER A 104 11.99 7.66 -0.54
N THR A 105 11.74 8.96 -0.29
CA THR A 105 12.79 9.95 -0.05
C THR A 105 13.42 9.78 1.33
N PHE A 106 12.61 9.41 2.32
CA PHE A 106 13.04 9.28 3.72
C PHE A 106 13.05 7.82 4.20
N ASP A 107 12.76 6.87 3.30
CA ASP A 107 12.60 5.45 3.56
C ASP A 107 11.78 5.18 4.84
N ASN A 108 10.59 5.79 4.91
CA ASN A 108 9.73 5.68 6.09
C ASN A 108 8.24 5.72 5.75
N PHE A 109 7.43 5.32 6.73
CA PHE A 109 5.97 5.44 6.63
C PHE A 109 5.51 6.81 7.12
N ASP A 110 5.18 7.71 6.19
CA ASP A 110 4.71 9.06 6.49
C ASP A 110 3.30 9.29 5.94
N SER A 111 2.33 9.49 6.85
CA SER A 111 0.94 9.78 6.50
C SER A 111 0.69 11.10 5.77
N LEU A 112 1.61 12.06 5.82
CA LEU A 112 1.45 13.40 5.27
C LEU A 112 2.07 13.54 3.88
N THR A 113 3.28 13.01 3.70
CA THR A 113 4.03 13.14 2.44
C THR A 113 4.19 11.81 1.67
N GLY A 114 3.86 10.69 2.31
CA GLY A 114 3.97 9.37 1.70
C GLY A 114 2.89 9.10 0.66
N THR A 115 3.25 8.29 -0.33
CA THR A 115 2.31 7.77 -1.33
C THR A 115 1.80 6.41 -0.87
N ASP A 116 0.48 6.18 -1.01
CA ASP A 116 -0.15 4.89 -0.73
C ASP A 116 0.56 3.77 -1.50
N SER A 117 1.27 2.92 -0.77
CA SER A 117 2.13 1.86 -1.30
C SER A 117 1.81 0.51 -0.65
N ASN A 118 1.79 -0.55 -1.45
CA ASN A 118 1.69 -1.92 -0.97
C ASN A 118 3.09 -2.50 -0.67
N LEU A 119 3.13 -3.70 -0.10
CA LEU A 119 4.38 -4.39 0.26
C LEU A 119 5.38 -4.43 -0.91
N THR A 120 4.92 -4.83 -2.10
CA THR A 120 5.78 -4.90 -3.30
C THR A 120 6.40 -3.55 -3.65
N GLN A 121 5.62 -2.48 -3.60
CA GLN A 121 6.09 -1.13 -3.90
C GLN A 121 7.12 -0.65 -2.88
N VAL A 122 6.86 -0.88 -1.59
CA VAL A 122 7.79 -0.55 -0.50
C VAL A 122 9.10 -1.29 -0.68
N LEU A 123 9.07 -2.63 -0.86
CA LEU A 123 10.28 -3.43 -1.04
C LEU A 123 11.08 -3.03 -2.27
N ASN A 124 10.42 -2.67 -3.37
CA ASN A 124 11.10 -2.20 -4.57
C ASN A 124 11.76 -0.82 -4.40
N GLN A 125 11.40 -0.06 -3.37
CA GLN A 125 11.99 1.24 -3.07
C GLN A 125 13.05 1.15 -1.97
N THR A 126 12.83 0.29 -0.97
CA THR A 126 13.76 0.07 0.15
C THR A 126 14.94 -0.82 -0.22
N LEU A 127 14.72 -1.95 -0.92
CA LEU A 127 15.79 -2.92 -1.16
C LEU A 127 16.81 -2.44 -2.21
N SER A 128 18.08 -2.70 -1.94
CA SER A 128 19.19 -2.49 -2.86
C SER A 128 19.10 -3.40 -4.09
N SER A 129 19.78 -3.04 -5.18
CA SER A 129 19.82 -3.90 -6.38
C SER A 129 20.39 -5.29 -6.10
N ASN A 130 21.36 -5.40 -5.17
CA ASN A 130 21.95 -6.67 -4.80
C ASN A 130 20.95 -7.56 -4.05
N ASP A 131 20.16 -6.97 -3.15
CA ASP A 131 19.17 -7.71 -2.35
C ASP A 131 17.97 -8.16 -3.20
N LYS A 132 17.54 -7.31 -4.13
CA LYS A 132 16.59 -7.70 -5.17
C LYS A 132 17.11 -8.86 -6.02
N GLU A 133 18.39 -8.85 -6.36
CA GLU A 133 19.01 -9.95 -7.11
C GLU A 133 19.08 -11.25 -6.29
N LYS A 134 19.39 -11.18 -4.99
CA LYS A 134 19.31 -12.34 -4.08
C LYS A 134 17.91 -12.95 -4.11
N ILE A 135 16.87 -12.12 -3.96
CA ILE A 135 15.47 -12.58 -4.00
C ILE A 135 15.14 -13.17 -5.38
N LYS A 136 15.54 -12.51 -6.47
CA LYS A 136 15.26 -12.98 -7.83
C LYS A 136 15.93 -14.33 -8.14
N ASN A 137 17.13 -14.57 -7.60
CA ASN A 137 17.84 -15.82 -7.80
C ASN A 137 17.19 -16.99 -7.03
N SER A 138 16.62 -16.73 -5.84
CA SER A 138 15.96 -17.76 -5.03
C SER A 138 14.48 -17.95 -5.36
N ALA A 139 13.77 -16.86 -5.65
CA ALA A 139 12.33 -16.81 -5.89
C ALA A 139 11.99 -15.89 -7.09
N PRO A 140 12.35 -16.30 -8.33
CA PRO A 140 12.18 -15.48 -9.53
C PRO A 140 10.73 -15.15 -9.89
N TRP A 141 9.76 -15.81 -9.28
CA TRP A 141 8.32 -15.58 -9.48
C TRP A 141 7.77 -14.41 -8.65
N LEU A 142 8.53 -13.90 -7.68
CA LEU A 142 8.09 -12.79 -6.85
C LEU A 142 8.12 -11.47 -7.64
N PRO A 143 7.16 -10.55 -7.41
CA PRO A 143 7.05 -9.30 -8.17
C PRO A 143 8.04 -8.21 -7.71
N ILE A 144 9.28 -8.59 -7.39
CA ILE A 144 10.34 -7.68 -6.92
C ILE A 144 11.32 -7.44 -8.08
N SER A 145 11.60 -6.16 -8.38
CA SER A 145 12.37 -5.71 -9.56
C SER A 145 13.28 -4.53 -9.27
#